data_AF-A0A9P9BK35-F1
#
_entry.id   AF-A0A9P9BK35-F1
#
_cell.length_a   1.000
_cell.length_b   1.000
_cell.length_c   1.000
_cell.angle_alpha   90.00
_cell.angle_beta   90.00
_cell.angle_gamma   90.00
#
_symmetry.space_group_name_H-M   'P 1'
#
loop_
_entity.id
_entity.type
_entity.pdbx_description
1 polymer ?
#
loop_
_entity_poly.entity_id
_entity_poly.type
_entity_poly.pdbx_seq_one_letter_code
_entity_poly.pdbx_strand_id
1 'polypeptide(L)'
;MVSQKLLGYALTAAALLAVDAKPCSKAITTPSYGYYPYPTTESVPVASPGSTYSLSNPSSSSTVSSSATTSSFSSYSSEASESSTSSESSSSSTVSESSISSDTSMTTTSSSSTSESTTSLTSSTYPDTTSSTTTSTSSSSSSSSSTSPPPSLHTCGFGTAFGYQNPVGGVPKSTTLNTQSGQGCNRWGWYETPTVAELQGGISGPLYVGAGGNDITKAVDVGIWVATANAQGRVTVTYLLNPPYTLAEVHVNLVCLPLTKCAPGQYTYSAGSIPNLPTWSNPTPLVYPTCTGGSKAALIVHAAVNILTVTQSCAAPVAS
;
A
#
# COMPACT_ATOMS: atom_id res chain seq x y z
N MET A 1 9.85 21.18 -9.37
CA MET A 1 11.02 20.73 -8.59
C MET A 1 10.87 19.34 -7.92
N VAL A 2 9.73 18.63 -8.04
CA VAL A 2 9.50 17.32 -7.38
C VAL A 2 10.14 16.13 -8.13
N SER A 3 10.47 16.29 -9.42
CA SER A 3 10.95 15.18 -10.27
C SER A 3 12.38 14.71 -9.99
N GLN A 4 13.20 15.44 -9.21
CA GLN A 4 14.59 15.04 -8.94
C GLN A 4 14.77 14.22 -7.65
N LYS A 5 13.84 14.29 -6.68
CA LYS A 5 13.93 13.47 -5.46
C LYS A 5 13.54 12.01 -5.67
N LEU A 6 12.66 11.70 -6.63
CA LEU A 6 12.31 10.32 -6.97
C LEU A 6 13.44 9.57 -7.71
N LEU A 7 14.27 10.27 -8.49
CA LEU A 7 15.41 9.63 -9.17
C LEU A 7 16.52 9.21 -8.20
N GLY A 8 16.73 9.93 -7.11
CA GLY A 8 17.79 9.62 -6.13
C GLY A 8 17.58 8.27 -5.42
N TYR A 9 16.32 7.90 -5.13
CA TYR A 9 16.01 6.63 -4.49
C TYR A 9 16.05 5.44 -5.46
N ALA A 10 15.66 5.63 -6.73
CA ALA A 10 15.69 4.56 -7.73
C ALA A 10 17.12 4.18 -8.19
N LEU A 11 18.04 5.14 -8.25
CA LEU A 11 19.42 4.90 -8.73
C LEU A 11 20.33 4.23 -7.68
N THR A 12 20.03 4.35 -6.39
CA THR A 12 20.86 3.75 -5.33
C THR A 12 20.54 2.26 -5.12
N ALA A 13 19.33 1.80 -5.49
CA ALA A 13 18.94 0.39 -5.37
C ALA A 13 19.52 -0.51 -6.47
N ALA A 14 19.93 0.04 -7.61
CA ALA A 14 20.45 -0.74 -8.74
C ALA A 14 21.96 -1.06 -8.65
N ALA A 15 22.72 -0.38 -7.79
CA ALA A 15 24.19 -0.49 -7.76
C ALA A 15 24.75 -1.54 -6.78
N LEU A 16 23.90 -2.29 -6.06
CA LEU A 16 24.32 -3.22 -5.00
C LEU A 16 24.12 -4.72 -5.32
N LEU A 17 23.73 -5.09 -6.54
CA LEU A 17 23.45 -6.49 -6.93
C LEU A 17 24.62 -7.21 -7.61
N ALA A 18 25.86 -6.89 -7.24
CA ALA A 18 27.04 -7.67 -7.64
C ALA A 18 27.94 -7.96 -6.43
N VAL A 19 27.40 -8.67 -5.43
CA VAL A 19 28.24 -9.30 -4.41
C VAL A 19 27.90 -10.79 -4.35
N ASP A 20 28.92 -11.55 -4.73
CA ASP A 20 29.08 -13.00 -4.74
C ASP A 20 28.36 -13.73 -3.59
N ALA A 21 27.27 -14.42 -3.90
CA ALA A 21 26.54 -15.26 -2.97
C ALA A 21 27.22 -16.63 -2.85
N LYS A 22 28.12 -16.76 -1.87
CA LYS A 22 28.75 -18.03 -1.48
C LYS A 22 27.70 -18.93 -0.78
N PRO A 23 27.49 -20.19 -1.21
CA PRO A 23 26.47 -21.05 -0.61
C PRO A 23 26.92 -21.56 0.76
N CYS A 24 26.25 -21.10 1.82
CA CYS A 24 26.38 -21.66 3.16
C CYS A 24 25.29 -22.72 3.39
N SER A 25 25.63 -23.98 3.16
CA SER A 25 24.81 -25.12 3.56
C SER A 25 25.06 -25.44 5.04
N LYS A 26 24.15 -25.03 5.93
CA LYS A 26 23.99 -25.66 7.24
C LYS A 26 22.54 -26.08 7.43
N ALA A 27 22.34 -27.39 7.56
CA ALA A 27 21.07 -27.97 7.94
C ALA A 27 20.73 -27.55 9.38
N ILE A 28 19.60 -26.86 9.55
CA ILE A 28 19.02 -26.56 10.86
C ILE A 28 17.74 -27.39 10.99
N THR A 29 17.78 -28.36 11.89
CA THR A 29 16.64 -29.16 12.32
C THR A 29 15.67 -28.27 13.09
N THR A 30 14.48 -28.05 12.53
CA THR A 30 13.40 -27.26 13.16
C THR A 30 12.54 -28.15 14.07
N PRO A 31 12.13 -27.68 15.27
CA PRO A 31 11.16 -28.39 16.10
C PRO A 31 9.74 -28.23 15.53
N SER A 32 9.02 -29.34 15.49
CA SER A 32 7.61 -29.43 15.07
C SER A 32 6.71 -28.72 16.08
N TYR A 33 6.10 -27.60 15.68
CA TYR A 33 4.96 -27.00 16.39
C TYR A 33 3.68 -27.33 15.63
N GLY A 34 2.78 -28.06 16.29
CA GLY A 34 1.49 -28.46 15.75
C GLY A 34 0.58 -27.27 15.51
N TYR A 35 0.23 -27.05 14.23
CA TYR A 35 -0.83 -26.13 13.82
C TYR A 35 -2.19 -26.83 13.91
N TYR A 36 -3.14 -26.20 14.60
CA TYR A 36 -4.54 -26.59 14.56
C TYR A 36 -5.19 -26.07 13.26
N PRO A 37 -5.82 -26.91 12.43
CA PRO A 37 -6.58 -26.46 11.28
C PRO A 37 -7.91 -25.81 11.70
N TYR A 38 -8.23 -24.67 11.11
CA TYR A 38 -9.57 -24.08 11.20
C TYR A 38 -10.57 -24.89 10.36
N PRO A 39 -11.83 -25.03 10.79
CA PRO A 39 -12.84 -25.79 10.06
C PRO A 39 -13.26 -25.06 8.78
N THR A 40 -13.14 -25.77 7.66
CA THR A 40 -13.84 -25.45 6.41
C THR A 40 -15.34 -25.62 6.59
N THR A 41 -16.10 -24.54 6.38
CA THR A 41 -17.55 -24.57 6.34
C THR A 41 -18.06 -25.42 5.18
N GLU A 42 -18.98 -26.30 5.55
CA GLU A 42 -19.75 -27.28 4.79
C GLU A 42 -20.53 -26.65 3.63
N SER A 43 -20.40 -27.27 2.45
CA SER A 43 -21.17 -26.97 1.24
C SER A 43 -22.62 -27.45 1.37
N VAL A 44 -23.57 -26.52 1.24
CA VAL A 44 -25.02 -26.79 1.18
C VAL A 44 -25.42 -27.26 -0.24
N PRO A 45 -26.26 -28.29 -0.40
CA PRO A 45 -26.67 -28.76 -1.72
C PRO A 45 -27.71 -27.84 -2.37
N VAL A 46 -27.50 -27.61 -3.67
CA VAL A 46 -28.41 -26.91 -4.60
C VAL A 46 -29.64 -27.78 -4.87
N ALA A 47 -30.83 -27.25 -4.57
CA ALA A 47 -32.10 -27.82 -5.00
C ALA A 47 -32.53 -27.21 -6.34
N SER A 48 -32.74 -28.07 -7.34
CA SER A 48 -33.38 -27.74 -8.62
C SER A 48 -34.86 -27.36 -8.44
N PRO A 49 -35.38 -26.37 -9.19
CA PRO A 49 -36.81 -26.27 -9.46
C PRO A 49 -37.15 -26.83 -10.83
N GLY A 50 -37.99 -27.86 -10.84
CA GLY A 50 -38.70 -28.35 -12.02
C GLY A 50 -39.80 -27.39 -12.45
N SER A 51 -39.97 -27.27 -13.76
CA SER A 51 -41.01 -26.49 -14.43
C SER A 51 -42.36 -27.19 -14.41
N THR A 52 -43.46 -26.44 -14.24
CA THR A 52 -44.72 -26.70 -14.96
C THR A 52 -45.56 -25.44 -15.10
N TYR A 53 -46.18 -25.36 -16.29
CA TYR A 53 -46.96 -24.30 -16.91
C TYR A 53 -48.23 -23.86 -16.16
N SER A 54 -48.70 -22.63 -16.42
CA SER A 54 -50.03 -22.39 -17.02
C SER A 54 -50.22 -20.93 -17.44
N LEU A 55 -50.71 -20.75 -18.68
CA LEU A 55 -51.15 -19.50 -19.28
C LEU A 55 -52.38 -18.93 -18.54
N SER A 56 -52.47 -17.61 -18.46
CA SER A 56 -53.70 -16.83 -18.67
C SER A 56 -53.37 -15.33 -18.73
N ASN A 57 -53.40 -14.77 -19.94
CA ASN A 57 -53.72 -13.35 -20.19
C ASN A 57 -55.27 -13.27 -20.19
N PRO A 58 -55.95 -12.17 -19.80
CA PRO A 58 -55.84 -10.92 -20.56
C PRO A 58 -56.10 -9.58 -19.82
N SER A 59 -55.66 -8.51 -20.48
CA SER A 59 -56.39 -7.25 -20.73
C SER A 59 -56.70 -6.24 -19.60
N SER A 60 -56.11 -5.06 -19.81
CA SER A 60 -56.78 -3.76 -19.97
C SER A 60 -56.97 -2.82 -18.76
N SER A 61 -56.65 -1.55 -19.06
CA SER A 61 -57.31 -0.33 -18.54
C SER A 61 -56.96 0.05 -17.10
N SER A 62 -56.78 1.29 -16.67
CA SER A 62 -56.56 2.61 -17.28
C SER A 62 -56.40 3.60 -16.10
N THR A 63 -55.84 4.78 -16.39
CA THR A 63 -56.23 6.09 -15.83
C THR A 63 -55.95 6.50 -14.36
N VAL A 64 -55.27 7.66 -14.27
CA VAL A 64 -55.37 8.81 -13.34
C VAL A 64 -55.53 8.61 -11.82
N SER A 65 -54.68 9.25 -11.03
CA SER A 65 -54.93 10.64 -10.57
C SER A 65 -53.88 11.12 -9.58
N SER A 66 -53.50 12.37 -9.74
CA SER A 66 -52.77 13.20 -8.81
C SER A 66 -53.61 13.51 -7.57
N SER A 67 -52.98 13.60 -6.40
CA SER A 67 -53.45 14.44 -5.29
C SER A 67 -52.26 14.92 -4.46
N ALA A 68 -52.02 16.23 -4.54
CA ALA A 68 -51.25 16.97 -3.56
C ALA A 68 -52.03 17.03 -2.24
N THR A 69 -51.33 17.00 -1.11
CA THR A 69 -51.87 17.50 0.15
C THR A 69 -50.85 18.40 0.82
N THR A 70 -51.25 19.66 0.91
CA THR A 70 -50.66 20.79 1.60
C THR A 70 -50.81 20.70 3.11
N SER A 71 -49.80 21.24 3.81
CA SER A 71 -49.84 22.03 5.07
C SER A 71 -50.57 21.49 6.29
N SER A 72 -49.90 21.55 7.46
CA SER A 72 -50.35 22.39 8.58
C SER A 72 -49.25 22.61 9.61
N PHE A 73 -49.04 23.88 9.93
CA PHE A 73 -48.36 24.39 11.12
C PHE A 73 -49.16 24.02 12.38
N SER A 74 -48.46 23.77 13.49
CA SER A 74 -48.99 24.01 14.84
C SER A 74 -47.85 24.39 15.78
N SER A 75 -47.78 25.69 16.07
CA SER A 75 -47.10 26.26 17.23
C SER A 75 -47.90 25.92 18.48
N TYR A 76 -47.25 25.48 19.56
CA TYR A 76 -47.82 25.63 20.90
C TYR A 76 -46.71 26.05 21.87
N SER A 77 -47.04 27.09 22.62
CA SER A 77 -46.23 27.83 23.57
C SER A 77 -46.85 27.70 24.95
N SER A 78 -46.06 28.02 25.99
CA SER A 78 -46.43 28.28 27.41
C SER A 78 -46.87 27.05 28.22
N GLU A 79 -46.50 26.82 29.48
CA GLU A 79 -46.02 27.65 30.61
C GLU A 79 -45.42 26.68 31.68
N ALA A 80 -44.27 27.00 32.30
CA ALA A 80 -44.08 27.58 33.64
C ALA A 80 -44.33 26.66 34.85
N SER A 81 -43.27 26.44 35.66
CA SER A 81 -43.22 26.19 37.13
C SER A 81 -41.74 25.90 37.48
N GLU A 82 -40.95 26.88 37.91
CA GLU A 82 -40.73 27.38 39.28
C GLU A 82 -39.86 26.49 40.20
N SER A 83 -38.84 27.15 40.77
CA SER A 83 -38.12 26.89 42.03
C SER A 83 -37.16 25.67 42.07
N SER A 84 -35.89 25.77 42.49
CA SER A 84 -35.39 26.52 43.64
C SER A 84 -33.87 26.77 43.59
N THR A 85 -33.54 27.89 44.21
CA THR A 85 -32.30 28.56 44.63
C THR A 85 -31.23 27.72 45.35
N SER A 86 -29.96 28.02 45.09
CA SER A 86 -28.85 28.24 46.08
C SER A 86 -27.59 28.67 45.28
N SER A 87 -27.24 29.96 45.23
CA SER A 87 -26.41 30.70 46.21
C SER A 87 -25.00 30.09 46.33
N GLU A 88 -24.06 30.56 45.52
CA GLU A 88 -23.05 31.59 45.86
C GLU A 88 -21.94 31.09 46.78
N SER A 89 -20.70 31.10 46.27
CA SER A 89 -19.54 31.68 46.95
C SER A 89 -18.36 31.82 46.00
N SER A 90 -17.95 33.08 45.86
CA SER A 90 -16.85 33.61 45.06
C SER A 90 -15.47 33.34 45.66
N SER A 91 -14.44 33.32 44.81
CA SER A 91 -13.03 33.72 45.07
C SER A 91 -12.34 33.72 43.69
N SER A 92 -12.01 34.85 43.02
CA SER A 92 -10.91 35.81 43.29
C SER A 92 -9.65 35.07 43.73
N SER A 93 -8.45 35.17 43.13
CA SER A 93 -7.76 36.10 42.24
C SER A 93 -6.51 35.31 41.75
N THR A 94 -5.76 35.62 40.68
CA THR A 94 -4.81 36.73 40.56
C THR A 94 -4.18 36.71 39.16
N VAL A 95 -3.91 37.92 38.70
CA VAL A 95 -3.06 38.31 37.58
C VAL A 95 -1.62 37.83 37.77
N SER A 96 -0.96 37.43 36.69
CA SER A 96 0.49 37.59 36.51
C SER A 96 0.78 37.74 35.02
N GLU A 97 0.95 38.99 34.63
CA GLU A 97 1.63 39.40 33.41
C GLU A 97 3.09 38.98 33.50
N SER A 98 3.65 38.50 32.39
CA SER A 98 5.10 38.46 32.19
C SER A 98 5.37 38.64 30.71
N SER A 99 5.54 39.91 30.37
CA SER A 99 6.17 40.42 29.17
C SER A 99 7.61 39.91 29.09
N ILE A 100 7.99 39.24 28.01
CA ILE A 100 9.38 39.17 27.59
C ILE A 100 9.44 39.40 26.09
N SER A 101 10.12 40.48 25.77
CA SER A 101 10.41 41.03 24.45
C SER A 101 11.24 40.10 23.58
N SER A 102 11.00 40.25 22.27
CA SER A 102 11.99 40.34 21.19
C SER A 102 13.27 39.52 21.30
N ASP A 103 13.45 38.58 20.36
CA ASP A 103 14.60 38.75 19.47
C ASP A 103 14.38 38.11 18.10
N THR A 104 14.57 38.95 17.09
CA THR A 104 14.49 38.64 15.67
C THR A 104 15.89 38.28 15.23
N SER A 105 16.15 37.03 14.89
CA SER A 105 17.38 36.65 14.19
C SER A 105 17.03 36.07 12.83
N MET A 106 17.12 36.95 11.83
CA MET A 106 17.25 36.54 10.44
C MET A 106 18.57 35.79 10.28
N THR A 107 18.50 34.50 10.00
CA THR A 107 19.64 33.75 9.47
C THR A 107 19.44 33.61 7.97
N THR A 108 19.96 34.59 7.23
CA THR A 108 20.21 34.51 5.79
C THR A 108 21.36 33.52 5.57
N THR A 109 21.03 32.27 5.25
CA THR A 109 22.05 31.32 4.78
C THR A 109 22.13 31.37 3.27
N SER A 110 23.27 31.88 2.84
CA SER A 110 23.71 32.10 1.48
C SER A 110 23.54 30.88 0.58
N SER A 111 23.01 31.16 -0.61
CA SER A 111 23.10 30.35 -1.82
C SER A 111 24.55 30.03 -2.17
N SER A 112 24.93 28.76 -2.03
CA SER A 112 26.12 28.19 -2.65
C SER A 112 25.76 27.64 -4.02
N SER A 113 26.08 28.43 -5.03
CA SER A 113 26.22 28.04 -6.42
C SER A 113 27.37 27.05 -6.55
N THR A 114 27.06 25.79 -6.83
CA THR A 114 28.08 24.78 -7.19
C THR A 114 28.04 24.55 -8.68
N SER A 115 29.19 24.81 -9.28
CA SER A 115 29.49 24.90 -10.69
C SER A 115 29.21 23.62 -11.48
N GLU A 116 28.72 23.85 -12.69
CA GLU A 116 28.72 22.92 -13.81
C GLU A 116 30.16 22.42 -14.06
N SER A 117 30.37 21.09 -13.99
CA SER A 117 31.56 20.45 -14.54
C SER A 117 31.16 19.64 -15.75
N THR A 118 31.32 20.28 -16.90
CA THR A 118 31.48 19.67 -18.22
C THR A 118 32.65 18.69 -18.17
N THR A 119 32.36 17.39 -18.21
CA THR A 119 33.37 16.38 -18.51
C THR A 119 33.30 16.04 -19.99
N SER A 120 34.35 16.47 -20.65
CA SER A 120 34.64 16.38 -22.07
C SER A 120 34.69 14.93 -22.55
N LEU A 121 34.15 14.74 -23.76
CA LEU A 121 34.31 13.57 -24.59
C LEU A 121 35.79 13.31 -24.88
N THR A 122 36.33 12.22 -24.34
CA THR A 122 37.62 11.68 -24.80
C THR A 122 37.35 10.56 -25.78
N SER A 123 37.42 10.92 -27.07
CA SER A 123 37.58 9.98 -28.17
C SER A 123 39.00 9.41 -28.11
N SER A 124 39.13 8.11 -27.91
CA SER A 124 40.42 7.41 -28.04
C SER A 124 40.29 6.25 -29.01
N THR A 125 40.59 6.59 -30.26
CA THR A 125 41.09 5.74 -31.34
C THR A 125 42.34 4.99 -30.89
N TYR A 126 42.37 3.68 -31.06
CA TYR A 126 43.58 2.84 -30.95
C TYR A 126 43.43 1.62 -31.87
N PRO A 127 44.55 0.97 -32.24
CA PRO A 127 44.92 0.83 -33.64
C PRO A 127 44.68 -0.58 -34.16
N ASP A 128 44.47 -0.59 -35.47
CA ASP A 128 44.55 -1.74 -36.36
C ASP A 128 45.85 -2.52 -36.09
N THR A 129 45.71 -3.72 -35.52
CA THR A 129 46.83 -4.63 -35.30
C THR A 129 46.58 -5.88 -36.13
N THR A 130 47.04 -5.83 -37.37
CA THR A 130 47.15 -6.98 -38.27
C THR A 130 48.14 -7.98 -37.67
N SER A 131 47.62 -9.11 -37.16
CA SER A 131 48.45 -10.25 -36.75
C SER A 131 48.30 -11.41 -37.73
N SER A 132 49.46 -11.87 -38.18
CA SER A 132 49.71 -12.90 -39.17
C SER A 132 49.09 -14.24 -38.80
N THR A 133 48.49 -14.86 -39.82
CA THR A 133 47.85 -16.16 -39.80
C THR A 133 48.92 -17.27 -39.79
N THR A 134 49.01 -18.04 -38.70
CA THR A 134 49.68 -19.34 -38.68
C THR A 134 48.63 -20.44 -38.53
N THR A 135 48.44 -21.19 -39.61
CA THR A 135 47.52 -22.31 -39.71
C THR A 135 48.16 -23.54 -39.07
N SER A 136 47.80 -23.82 -37.82
CA SER A 136 48.10 -25.08 -37.14
C SER A 136 46.85 -25.96 -37.14
N THR A 137 46.86 -26.99 -37.99
CA THR A 137 45.78 -27.99 -38.12
C THR A 137 45.85 -28.96 -36.94
N SER A 138 45.26 -28.57 -35.82
CA SER A 138 45.09 -29.41 -34.63
C SER A 138 43.77 -30.16 -34.73
N SER A 139 43.84 -31.48 -34.92
CA SER A 139 42.72 -32.41 -34.90
C SER A 139 41.91 -32.27 -33.61
N SER A 140 40.78 -31.58 -33.72
CA SER A 140 39.90 -31.22 -32.62
C SER A 140 39.01 -32.41 -32.28
N SER A 141 39.35 -33.13 -31.22
CA SER A 141 38.45 -34.07 -30.58
C SER A 141 37.20 -33.31 -30.11
N SER A 142 36.09 -33.49 -30.81
CA SER A 142 34.79 -32.89 -30.52
C SER A 142 34.23 -33.48 -29.22
N SER A 143 34.67 -32.93 -28.09
CA SER A 143 34.01 -33.16 -26.80
C SER A 143 32.64 -32.49 -26.85
N SER A 144 31.59 -33.30 -27.02
CA SER A 144 30.20 -32.87 -26.90
C SER A 144 29.96 -32.44 -25.46
N SER A 145 30.16 -31.15 -25.16
CA SER A 145 29.77 -30.54 -23.91
C SER A 145 28.24 -30.62 -23.82
N SER A 146 27.72 -31.53 -23.00
CA SER A 146 26.30 -31.58 -22.68
C SER A 146 25.95 -30.33 -21.87
N THR A 147 25.49 -29.28 -22.54
CA THR A 147 24.97 -28.09 -21.88
C THR A 147 23.65 -28.47 -21.23
N SER A 148 23.64 -28.60 -19.90
CA SER A 148 22.40 -28.70 -19.13
C SER A 148 21.52 -27.50 -19.49
N PRO A 149 20.21 -27.69 -19.72
CA PRO A 149 19.31 -26.58 -19.98
C PRO A 149 19.37 -25.58 -18.80
N PRO A 150 19.30 -24.26 -19.07
CA PRO A 150 19.23 -23.26 -18.02
C PRO A 150 18.09 -23.57 -17.05
N PRO A 151 18.28 -23.35 -15.74
CA PRO A 151 17.21 -23.56 -14.76
C PRO A 151 16.00 -22.68 -15.11
N SER A 152 14.81 -23.27 -15.13
CA SER A 152 13.56 -22.55 -15.34
C SER A 152 13.18 -21.75 -14.11
N LEU A 153 12.70 -20.53 -14.33
CA LEU A 153 12.21 -19.67 -13.27
C LEU A 153 10.73 -19.99 -12.98
N HIS A 154 10.42 -20.15 -11.70
CA HIS A 154 9.10 -20.46 -11.18
C HIS A 154 8.58 -19.31 -10.32
N THR A 155 7.27 -19.08 -10.37
CA THR A 155 6.58 -18.10 -9.53
C THR A 155 5.84 -18.81 -8.42
N CYS A 156 6.10 -18.40 -7.18
CA CYS A 156 5.48 -18.94 -5.98
C CYS A 156 4.69 -17.87 -5.26
N GLY A 157 3.50 -18.21 -4.74
CA GLY A 157 2.78 -17.35 -3.81
C GLY A 157 3.60 -17.15 -2.54
N PHE A 158 3.94 -15.90 -2.21
CA PHE A 158 4.72 -15.58 -1.02
C PHE A 158 3.81 -15.13 0.12
N GLY A 159 2.90 -14.19 -0.13
CA GLY A 159 1.90 -13.81 0.87
C GLY A 159 1.24 -12.47 0.61
N THR A 160 0.47 -12.02 1.59
CA THR A 160 -0.18 -10.71 1.59
C THR A 160 0.71 -9.67 2.26
N ALA A 161 0.85 -8.52 1.62
CA ALA A 161 1.63 -7.39 2.11
C ALA A 161 0.76 -6.17 2.42
N PHE A 162 1.13 -5.41 3.44
CA PHE A 162 0.53 -4.10 3.75
C PHE A 162 1.60 -3.01 3.81
N GLY A 163 1.24 -1.83 3.34
CA GLY A 163 2.07 -0.64 3.51
C GLY A 163 2.04 -0.21 4.97
N TYR A 164 3.22 0.07 5.51
CA TYR A 164 3.41 0.67 6.83
C TYR A 164 4.19 1.96 6.68
N GLN A 165 3.77 3.03 7.35
CA GLN A 165 4.49 4.29 7.43
C GLN A 165 5.21 4.38 8.78
N ASN A 166 6.54 4.46 8.71
CA ASN A 166 7.38 4.56 9.90
C ASN A 166 7.01 5.78 10.77
N PRO A 167 7.09 5.66 12.11
CA PRO A 167 6.89 6.79 13.00
C PRO A 167 7.83 7.95 12.69
N VAL A 168 7.33 9.18 12.81
CA VAL A 168 8.12 10.41 12.63
C VAL A 168 8.14 11.17 13.94
N GLY A 169 9.33 11.39 14.52
CA GLY A 169 9.47 12.03 15.82
C GLY A 169 8.79 11.25 16.96
N GLY A 170 8.74 9.92 16.86
CA GLY A 170 8.06 9.05 17.83
C GLY A 170 6.53 9.01 17.68
N VAL A 171 5.95 9.76 16.73
CA VAL A 171 4.51 9.74 16.48
C VAL A 171 4.17 8.66 15.45
N PRO A 172 3.33 7.66 15.79
CA PRO A 172 2.88 6.65 14.83
C PRO A 172 2.13 7.30 13.66
N LYS A 173 2.43 6.84 12.44
CA LYS A 173 1.72 7.26 11.22
C LYS A 173 0.69 6.21 10.78
N SER A 174 1.05 4.93 10.90
CA SER A 174 0.14 3.81 10.69
C SER A 174 -0.71 3.48 11.90
N THR A 175 -1.97 3.14 11.63
CA THR A 175 -2.90 2.56 12.61
C THR A 175 -3.28 1.14 12.19
N THR A 176 -3.41 0.22 13.14
CA THR A 176 -3.75 -1.18 12.84
C THR A 176 -5.22 -1.33 12.45
N LEU A 177 -5.50 -2.18 11.46
CA LEU A 177 -6.88 -2.38 10.95
C LEU A 177 -7.81 -2.98 12.00
N ASN A 178 -7.31 -3.81 12.91
CA ASN A 178 -8.08 -4.41 13.99
C ASN A 178 -8.65 -3.40 15.02
N THR A 179 -8.27 -2.13 14.95
CA THR A 179 -8.90 -1.05 15.75
C THR A 179 -10.23 -0.58 15.17
N GLN A 180 -10.59 -1.00 13.96
CA GLN A 180 -11.79 -0.55 13.27
C GLN A 180 -12.96 -1.50 13.52
N SER A 181 -14.13 -0.95 13.83
CA SER A 181 -15.33 -1.68 14.25
C SER A 181 -16.25 -2.13 13.10
N GLY A 182 -15.71 -2.33 11.89
CA GLY A 182 -16.47 -2.77 10.70
C GLY A 182 -16.42 -4.28 10.47
N GLN A 183 -17.44 -4.83 9.80
CA GLN A 183 -17.46 -6.23 9.34
C GLN A 183 -16.19 -6.52 8.51
N GLY A 184 -15.40 -7.50 8.95
CA GLY A 184 -14.16 -7.91 8.28
C GLY A 184 -12.93 -7.01 8.53
N CYS A 185 -13.03 -5.98 9.38
CA CYS A 185 -11.88 -5.12 9.72
C CYS A 185 -11.03 -5.65 10.86
N ASN A 186 -11.50 -6.65 11.61
CA ASN A 186 -10.72 -7.35 12.64
C ASN A 186 -9.68 -8.28 12.03
N ARG A 187 -8.69 -7.70 11.34
CA ARG A 187 -7.60 -8.40 10.68
C ARG A 187 -6.29 -7.66 10.89
N TRP A 188 -5.18 -8.37 10.66
CA TRP A 188 -3.87 -7.75 10.64
C TRP A 188 -3.69 -6.89 9.39
N GLY A 189 -2.81 -5.90 9.48
CA GLY A 189 -2.56 -4.87 8.46
C GLY A 189 -2.75 -3.46 9.02
N TRP A 190 -2.43 -2.48 8.20
CA TRP A 190 -2.43 -1.07 8.59
C TRP A 190 -3.18 -0.18 7.61
N TYR A 191 -3.53 1.00 8.11
CA TYR A 191 -3.98 2.12 7.31
C TYR A 191 -3.33 3.42 7.81
N GLU A 192 -3.19 4.37 6.90
CA GLU A 192 -2.67 5.71 7.16
C GLU A 192 -3.81 6.72 7.20
N THR A 193 -3.63 7.85 7.89
CA THR A 193 -4.61 8.97 7.87
C THR A 193 -4.04 10.25 7.25
N PRO A 194 -3.55 10.20 5.99
CA PRO A 194 -2.84 11.32 5.42
C PRO A 194 -3.78 12.46 5.06
N THR A 195 -3.29 13.69 5.19
CA THR A 195 -3.92 14.87 4.61
C THR A 195 -3.59 14.99 3.12
N VAL A 196 -4.37 15.78 2.36
CA VAL A 196 -4.03 16.12 0.96
C VAL A 196 -2.65 16.76 0.88
N ALA A 197 -2.30 17.63 1.82
CA ALA A 197 -1.00 18.31 1.85
C ALA A 197 0.16 17.32 2.05
N GLU A 198 0.01 16.35 2.97
CA GLU A 198 1.00 15.27 3.14
C GLU A 198 1.15 14.45 1.85
N LEU A 199 0.05 14.11 1.18
CA LEU A 199 0.11 13.40 -0.09
C LEU A 199 0.73 14.24 -1.22
N GLN A 200 0.55 15.56 -1.24
CA GLN A 200 1.24 16.44 -2.20
C GLN A 200 2.75 16.49 -1.95
N GLY A 201 3.17 16.37 -0.68
CA GLY A 201 4.58 16.18 -0.31
C GLY A 201 5.11 14.78 -0.60
N GLY A 202 4.20 13.80 -0.73
CA GLY A 202 4.50 12.39 -0.86
C GLY A 202 4.71 11.73 0.50
N ILE A 203 4.03 10.61 0.70
CA ILE A 203 4.26 9.71 1.85
C ILE A 203 4.74 8.36 1.34
N SER A 204 5.51 7.65 2.16
CA SER A 204 6.07 6.36 1.80
C SER A 204 6.40 5.54 3.03
N GLY A 205 6.61 4.24 2.82
CA GLY A 205 7.21 3.38 3.83
C GLY A 205 7.41 1.95 3.32
N PRO A 206 7.86 1.05 4.20
CA PRO A 206 8.04 -0.36 3.88
C PRO A 206 6.71 -1.06 3.56
N LEU A 207 6.82 -2.11 2.75
CA LEU A 207 5.75 -3.03 2.40
C LEU A 207 6.03 -4.36 3.09
N TYR A 208 5.21 -4.75 4.05
CA TYR A 208 5.47 -5.88 4.94
C TYR A 208 4.56 -7.07 4.67
N VAL A 209 5.14 -8.25 4.44
CA VAL A 209 4.44 -9.55 4.38
C VAL A 209 4.52 -10.26 5.72
N GLY A 210 3.48 -11.00 6.10
CA GLY A 210 3.54 -11.94 7.22
C GLY A 210 3.56 -11.29 8.61
N ALA A 211 3.17 -10.02 8.71
CA ALA A 211 3.04 -9.29 9.98
C ALA A 211 1.81 -9.73 10.81
N GLY A 212 1.70 -11.04 11.07
CA GLY A 212 0.63 -11.62 11.87
C GLY A 212 0.54 -10.93 13.23
N GLY A 213 -0.68 -10.55 13.63
CA GLY A 213 -0.89 -9.80 14.87
C GLY A 213 -0.40 -8.35 14.84
N ASN A 214 -0.09 -7.79 13.66
CA ASN A 214 0.47 -6.45 13.48
C ASN A 214 1.87 -6.28 14.11
N ASP A 215 2.62 -7.37 14.24
CA ASP A 215 3.97 -7.36 14.79
C ASP A 215 5.01 -7.26 13.65
N ILE A 216 5.60 -6.08 13.51
CA ILE A 216 6.59 -5.79 12.46
C ILE A 216 7.87 -6.60 12.66
N THR A 217 8.18 -7.01 13.90
CA THR A 217 9.36 -7.86 14.16
C THR A 217 9.22 -9.26 13.60
N LYS A 218 7.99 -9.66 13.23
CA LYS A 218 7.69 -10.92 12.54
C LYS A 218 7.41 -10.73 11.06
N ALA A 219 7.59 -9.52 10.53
CA ALA A 219 7.30 -9.21 9.15
C ALA A 219 8.53 -9.38 8.25
N VAL A 220 8.28 -9.69 6.99
CA VAL A 220 9.30 -9.64 5.93
C VAL A 220 9.10 -8.36 5.12
N ASP A 221 10.14 -7.53 5.06
CA ASP A 221 10.18 -6.37 4.16
C ASP A 221 10.37 -6.85 2.71
N VAL A 222 9.35 -6.65 1.88
CA VAL A 222 9.38 -7.05 0.47
C VAL A 222 9.58 -5.87 -0.49
N GLY A 223 9.69 -4.65 0.02
CA GLY A 223 9.79 -3.45 -0.80
C GLY A 223 9.25 -2.19 -0.13
N ILE A 224 8.97 -1.19 -0.94
CA ILE A 224 8.42 0.09 -0.50
C ILE A 224 7.13 0.42 -1.25
N TRP A 225 6.32 1.25 -0.62
CA TRP A 225 5.18 1.90 -1.26
C TRP A 225 5.32 3.42 -1.16
N VAL A 226 4.74 4.12 -2.12
CA VAL A 226 4.74 5.59 -2.18
C VAL A 226 3.34 6.05 -2.59
N ALA A 227 2.76 7.00 -1.88
CA ALA A 227 1.51 7.65 -2.27
C ALA A 227 1.73 9.16 -2.48
N THR A 228 1.27 9.67 -3.61
CA THR A 228 1.36 11.09 -3.97
C THR A 228 0.03 11.63 -4.49
N ALA A 229 -0.29 12.88 -4.17
CA ALA A 229 -1.44 13.58 -4.73
C ALA A 229 -0.99 14.69 -5.68
N ASN A 230 -1.68 14.84 -6.80
CA ASN A 230 -1.50 16.00 -7.68
C ASN A 230 -2.21 17.25 -7.13
N ALA A 231 -2.11 18.38 -7.86
CA ALA A 231 -2.74 19.64 -7.47
C ALA A 231 -4.26 19.56 -7.34
N GLN A 232 -4.91 18.64 -8.06
CA GLN A 232 -6.35 18.39 -7.97
C GLN A 232 -6.74 17.38 -6.88
N GLY A 233 -5.80 16.94 -6.04
CA GLY A 233 -6.07 15.94 -4.99
C GLY A 233 -6.30 14.53 -5.53
N ARG A 234 -5.77 14.20 -6.72
CA ARG A 234 -5.81 12.84 -7.26
C ARG A 234 -4.59 12.05 -6.83
N VAL A 235 -4.82 10.92 -6.17
CA VAL A 235 -3.82 10.11 -5.47
C VAL A 235 -3.35 8.94 -6.32
N THR A 236 -2.03 8.82 -6.48
CA THR A 236 -1.36 7.69 -7.11
C THR A 236 -0.52 6.97 -6.06
N VAL A 237 -0.73 5.66 -5.95
CA VAL A 237 0.05 4.73 -5.12
C VAL A 237 0.94 3.91 -6.03
N THR A 238 2.23 3.89 -5.72
CA THR A 238 3.26 3.13 -6.42
C THR A 238 3.87 2.11 -5.46
N TYR A 239 4.07 0.91 -5.95
CA TYR A 239 4.70 -0.22 -5.26
C TYR A 239 6.04 -0.48 -5.94
N LEU A 240 7.10 -0.66 -5.16
CA LEU A 240 8.42 -1.02 -5.64
C LEU A 240 8.95 -2.18 -4.79
N LEU A 241 9.02 -3.37 -5.37
CA LEU A 241 9.43 -4.59 -4.69
C LEU A 241 10.92 -4.84 -4.87
N ASN A 242 11.55 -5.33 -3.80
CA ASN A 242 12.93 -5.78 -3.84
C ASN A 242 12.98 -7.15 -4.53
N PRO A 243 13.94 -7.43 -5.43
CA PRO A 243 14.16 -8.79 -5.91
C PRO A 243 14.41 -9.74 -4.73
N PRO A 244 13.91 -10.99 -4.76
CA PRO A 244 13.20 -11.66 -5.86
C PRO A 244 11.66 -11.51 -5.84
N TYR A 245 11.11 -10.54 -5.10
CA TYR A 245 9.67 -10.39 -4.95
C TYR A 245 9.01 -9.73 -6.16
N THR A 246 7.76 -10.11 -6.42
CA THR A 246 6.95 -9.61 -7.53
C THR A 246 5.49 -9.43 -7.13
N LEU A 247 4.77 -8.52 -7.79
CA LEU A 247 3.36 -8.27 -7.52
C LEU A 247 2.47 -9.24 -8.29
N ALA A 248 1.57 -9.92 -7.57
CA ALA A 248 0.49 -10.72 -8.15
C ALA A 248 -0.80 -9.90 -8.25
N GLU A 249 -1.10 -9.13 -7.20
CA GLU A 249 -2.31 -8.31 -7.07
C GLU A 249 -2.00 -7.06 -6.26
N VAL A 250 -2.69 -5.95 -6.54
CA VAL A 250 -2.66 -4.75 -5.69
C VAL A 250 -4.06 -4.26 -5.38
N HIS A 251 -4.22 -3.71 -4.18
CA HIS A 251 -5.46 -3.11 -3.73
C HIS A 251 -5.17 -1.83 -2.96
N VAL A 252 -5.90 -0.77 -3.28
CA VAL A 252 -5.79 0.53 -2.62
C VAL A 252 -7.17 1.00 -2.21
N ASN A 253 -7.36 1.29 -0.92
CA ASN A 253 -8.58 1.89 -0.41
C ASN A 253 -8.27 3.31 0.05
N LEU A 254 -9.01 4.31 -0.45
CA LEU A 254 -8.90 5.68 0.02
C LEU A 254 -10.30 6.23 0.29
N VAL A 255 -10.72 6.18 1.56
CA VAL A 255 -12.10 6.46 2.00
C VAL A 255 -12.12 7.17 3.34
N CYS A 256 -13.25 7.74 3.75
CA CYS A 256 -13.39 8.33 5.08
C CYS A 256 -13.58 7.26 6.17
N LEU A 257 -13.13 7.55 7.38
CA LEU A 257 -13.42 6.75 8.57
C LEU A 257 -14.89 6.93 9.03
N PRO A 258 -15.49 5.94 9.71
CA PRO A 258 -14.96 4.59 9.97
C PRO A 258 -14.94 3.72 8.71
N LEU A 259 -14.01 2.75 8.65
CA LEU A 259 -13.95 1.81 7.53
C LEU A 259 -15.17 0.87 7.53
N THR A 260 -15.92 0.88 6.43
CA THR A 260 -17.06 -0.02 6.22
C THR A 260 -16.73 -1.22 5.30
N LYS A 261 -15.62 -1.14 4.56
CA LYS A 261 -15.15 -2.17 3.62
C LYS A 261 -13.71 -2.54 3.94
N CYS A 262 -13.50 -3.79 4.32
CA CYS A 262 -12.19 -4.26 4.78
C CYS A 262 -11.64 -5.47 4.02
N ALA A 263 -12.43 -6.08 3.13
CA ALA A 263 -11.92 -7.10 2.21
C ALA A 263 -11.18 -6.45 1.02
N PRO A 264 -10.01 -6.96 0.59
CA PRO A 264 -9.23 -6.35 -0.48
C PRO A 264 -10.00 -6.18 -1.79
N GLY A 265 -10.84 -7.17 -2.15
CA GLY A 265 -11.70 -7.10 -3.34
C GLY A 265 -12.79 -6.02 -3.29
N GLN A 266 -12.98 -5.33 -2.16
CA GLN A 266 -13.95 -4.25 -1.99
C GLN A 266 -13.31 -2.85 -1.98
N TYR A 267 -11.99 -2.76 -2.13
CA TYR A 267 -11.27 -1.50 -2.07
C TYR A 267 -11.52 -0.63 -3.29
N THR A 268 -11.35 0.69 -3.14
CA THR A 268 -11.62 1.67 -4.21
C THR A 268 -10.91 1.34 -5.52
N TYR A 269 -9.68 0.83 -5.42
CA TYR A 269 -8.91 0.32 -6.54
C TYR A 269 -8.44 -1.10 -6.26
N SER A 270 -8.55 -1.94 -7.28
CA SER A 270 -8.15 -3.34 -7.27
C SER A 270 -7.62 -3.71 -8.65
N ALA A 271 -6.45 -4.33 -8.69
CA ALA A 271 -5.90 -4.92 -9.90
C ALA A 271 -5.34 -6.30 -9.55
N GLY A 272 -5.99 -7.35 -10.07
CA GLY A 272 -5.50 -8.72 -9.97
C GLY A 272 -4.76 -9.14 -11.24
N SER A 273 -4.09 -10.30 -11.20
CA SER A 273 -3.39 -10.88 -12.34
C SER A 273 -2.30 -9.97 -12.94
N ILE A 274 -1.59 -9.25 -12.08
CA ILE A 274 -0.43 -8.43 -12.48
C ILE A 274 0.68 -9.40 -12.94
N PRO A 275 1.38 -9.12 -14.05
CA PRO A 275 2.34 -10.07 -14.65
C PRO A 275 3.67 -10.12 -13.88
N ASN A 276 3.62 -10.41 -12.58
CA ASN A 276 4.76 -10.55 -11.68
C ASN A 276 5.76 -9.39 -11.83
N LEU A 277 5.26 -8.17 -11.78
CA LEU A 277 6.09 -6.98 -11.96
C LEU A 277 6.75 -6.57 -10.63
N PRO A 278 8.02 -6.10 -10.66
CA PRO A 278 8.67 -5.53 -9.48
C PRO A 278 8.17 -4.11 -9.17
N THR A 279 7.44 -3.47 -10.08
CA THR A 279 6.93 -2.12 -9.91
C THR A 279 5.53 -2.00 -10.51
N TRP A 280 4.63 -1.32 -9.79
CA TRP A 280 3.28 -1.05 -10.25
C TRP A 280 2.77 0.28 -9.68
N SER A 281 2.04 1.04 -10.49
CA SER A 281 1.26 2.19 -10.03
C SER A 281 -0.18 2.03 -10.49
N ASN A 282 -1.16 2.47 -9.68
CA ASN A 282 -2.53 2.50 -10.16
C ASN A 282 -2.65 3.48 -11.35
N PRO A 283 -3.07 3.01 -12.54
CA PRO A 283 -3.11 3.85 -13.74
C PRO A 283 -4.22 4.91 -13.66
N THR A 284 -5.25 4.66 -12.85
CA THR A 284 -6.34 5.60 -12.57
C THR A 284 -6.14 6.18 -11.17
N PRO A 285 -5.69 7.43 -11.04
CA PRO A 285 -5.56 8.09 -9.74
C PRO A 285 -6.89 8.15 -8.97
N LEU A 286 -6.83 7.85 -7.67
CA LEU A 286 -7.97 7.90 -6.77
C LEU A 286 -8.33 9.34 -6.43
N VAL A 287 -9.61 9.66 -6.29
CA VAL A 287 -10.04 10.98 -5.81
C VAL A 287 -9.92 11.01 -4.28
N TYR A 288 -9.22 12.00 -3.74
CA TYR A 288 -9.18 12.19 -2.29
C TYR A 288 -10.58 12.54 -1.76
N PRO A 289 -11.11 11.83 -0.74
CA PRO A 289 -12.49 11.98 -0.32
C PRO A 289 -12.68 13.25 0.53
N THR A 290 -13.86 13.87 0.42
CA THR A 290 -14.30 14.92 1.34
C THR A 290 -15.00 14.28 2.53
N CYS A 291 -14.36 14.29 3.70
CA CYS A 291 -14.89 13.68 4.91
C CYS A 291 -15.69 14.69 5.75
N THR A 292 -16.94 14.33 6.06
CA THR A 292 -17.86 15.18 6.85
C THR A 292 -17.70 14.92 8.35
N GLY A 293 -18.11 15.89 9.18
CA GLY A 293 -18.18 15.71 10.64
C GLY A 293 -16.82 15.52 11.33
N GLY A 294 -15.74 16.04 10.74
CA GLY A 294 -14.38 15.92 11.30
C GLY A 294 -13.75 14.55 11.12
N SER A 295 -14.37 13.64 10.35
CA SER A 295 -13.76 12.36 10.00
C SER A 295 -12.49 12.55 9.15
N LYS A 296 -11.54 11.62 9.30
CA LYS A 296 -10.28 11.59 8.54
C LYS A 296 -10.39 10.65 7.34
N ALA A 297 -9.64 10.94 6.29
CA ALA A 297 -9.39 9.98 5.23
C ALA A 297 -8.49 8.85 5.77
N ALA A 298 -8.72 7.64 5.29
CA ALA A 298 -7.93 6.45 5.55
C ALA A 298 -7.42 5.89 4.23
N LEU A 299 -6.10 5.68 4.16
CA LEU A 299 -5.42 5.06 3.03
C LEU A 299 -4.95 3.65 3.43
N ILE A 300 -5.42 2.64 2.72
CA ILE A 300 -4.94 1.26 2.85
C ILE A 300 -4.14 0.92 1.59
N VAL A 301 -2.90 0.50 1.78
CA VAL A 301 -2.03 -0.02 0.71
C VAL A 301 -1.85 -1.50 0.95
N HIS A 302 -2.35 -2.32 0.02
CA HIS A 302 -2.35 -3.77 0.13
C HIS A 302 -1.85 -4.41 -1.17
N ALA A 303 -1.14 -5.53 -1.07
CA ALA A 303 -0.69 -6.31 -2.22
C ALA A 303 -0.69 -7.81 -1.94
N ALA A 304 -0.89 -8.63 -2.97
CA ALA A 304 -0.48 -10.03 -2.98
C ALA A 304 0.88 -10.12 -3.68
N VAL A 305 1.82 -10.78 -3.01
CA VAL A 305 3.22 -10.85 -3.40
C VAL A 305 3.59 -12.29 -3.75
N ASN A 306 4.29 -12.43 -4.86
CA ASN A 306 4.94 -13.65 -5.30
C ASN A 306 6.45 -13.55 -5.11
N ILE A 307 7.11 -14.69 -5.11
CA ILE A 307 8.57 -14.80 -5.16
C ILE A 307 8.98 -15.57 -6.42
N LEU A 308 9.99 -15.07 -7.11
CA LEU A 308 10.62 -15.76 -8.25
C LEU A 308 11.74 -16.65 -7.73
N THR A 309 11.67 -17.95 -8.04
CA THR A 309 12.66 -18.94 -7.59
C THR A 309 13.01 -19.93 -8.70
N VAL A 310 14.20 -20.50 -8.65
CA VAL A 310 14.62 -21.61 -9.51
C VAL A 310 14.27 -22.98 -8.90
N THR A 311 13.84 -23.01 -7.63
CA THR A 311 13.40 -24.23 -6.96
C THR A 311 11.92 -24.45 -7.20
N GLN A 312 11.53 -25.69 -7.53
CA GLN A 312 10.12 -26.01 -7.75
C GLN A 312 9.26 -25.97 -6.48
N SER A 313 9.90 -25.98 -5.30
CA SER A 313 9.22 -25.87 -4.01
C SER A 313 9.19 -24.42 -3.52
N CYS A 314 8.00 -23.97 -3.12
CA CYS A 314 7.79 -22.68 -2.46
C CYS A 314 7.97 -22.88 -0.95
N ALA A 315 9.09 -22.43 -0.40
CA ALA A 315 9.23 -22.38 1.05
C ALA A 315 8.21 -21.38 1.61
N ALA A 316 7.55 -21.74 2.72
CA ALA A 316 6.73 -20.80 3.45
C ALA A 316 7.59 -19.60 3.88
N PRO A 317 7.03 -18.37 3.91
CA PRO A 317 7.74 -17.22 4.45
C PRO A 317 8.17 -17.51 5.88
N VAL A 318 9.46 -17.42 6.17
CA VAL A 318 9.98 -17.44 7.53
C VAL A 318 10.31 -16.01 7.89
N ALA A 319 9.67 -15.49 8.93
CA ALA A 319 10.06 -14.22 9.52
C ALA A 319 11.49 -14.36 10.08
N SER A 320 12.40 -13.48 9.66
CA SER A 320 13.80 -13.46 10.08
C SER A 320 13.99 -12.73 11.40
#